data_AF-A0A6C0QU68-F1
#
_entry.id   AF-A0A6C0QU68-F1
#
_cell.length_a   1.000
_cell.length_b   1.000
_cell.length_c   1.000
_cell.angle_alpha   90.00
_cell.angle_beta   90.00
_cell.angle_gamma   90.00
#
_symmetry.space_group_name_H-M   'P 1'
#
loop_
_entity.id
_entity.type
_entity.pdbx_description
1 polymer ?
#
loop_
_entity_poly.entity_id
_entity_poly.type
_entity_poly.pdbx_seq_one_letter_code
_entity_poly.pdbx_strand_id
1 'polypeptide(L)'
;MINAIYVTNNAYDAILLKNGTFLQVTAEVFADYINTEAINLDEWNGNELWDDWAADLETAAQGTGEIMAYYNTQNELIIVDKDLFEERREFFLGE
;
A
#
# COMPACT_ATOMS: atom_id res chain seq x y z
N MET A 1 10.69 6.70 -8.42
CA MET A 1 9.49 7.39 -7.88
C MET A 1 8.44 6.31 -7.69
N ILE A 2 7.82 6.24 -6.52
CA ILE A 2 6.90 5.16 -6.15
C ILE A 2 5.47 5.66 -6.31
N ASN A 3 4.58 4.82 -6.87
CA ASN A 3 3.19 5.20 -7.14
C ASN A 3 2.27 4.93 -5.95
N ALA A 4 2.53 3.85 -5.21
CA ALA A 4 1.83 3.50 -3.97
C ALA A 4 2.74 2.64 -3.09
N ILE A 5 2.56 2.72 -1.76
CA ILE A 5 3.28 1.90 -0.78
C ILE A 5 2.27 1.24 0.16
N TYR A 6 2.31 -0.08 0.22
CA TYR A 6 1.62 -0.86 1.23
C TYR A 6 2.49 -0.98 2.49
N VAL A 7 1.95 -0.51 3.61
CA VAL A 7 2.59 -0.57 4.93
C VAL A 7 1.70 -1.27 5.95
N THR A 8 2.33 -1.89 6.94
CA THR A 8 1.66 -2.47 8.11
C THR A 8 2.40 -2.10 9.38
N ASN A 9 1.69 -1.92 10.49
CA ASN A 9 2.30 -1.78 11.81
C ASN A 9 1.81 -2.85 12.79
N ASN A 10 1.34 -3.98 12.28
CA ASN A 10 0.70 -5.10 12.99
C ASN A 10 -0.65 -4.78 13.66
N ALA A 11 -0.98 -3.50 13.87
CA ALA A 11 -2.31 -3.09 14.34
C ALA A 11 -3.22 -2.69 13.17
N TYR A 12 -2.64 -2.06 12.14
CA TYR A 12 -3.35 -1.59 10.95
C TYR A 12 -2.48 -1.70 9.71
N ASP A 13 -3.16 -1.78 8.57
CA ASP A 13 -2.61 -1.92 7.24
C ASP A 13 -3.11 -0.75 6.40
N ALA A 14 -2.21 -0.09 5.68
CA ALA A 14 -2.53 1.08 4.88
C ALA A 14 -1.81 1.05 3.52
N ILE A 15 -2.47 1.58 2.49
CA ILE A 15 -1.84 1.88 1.20
C ILE A 15 -1.73 3.40 1.07
N LEU A 16 -0.51 3.90 1.09
CA LEU A 16 -0.19 5.30 0.87
C LEU A 16 -0.08 5.53 -0.65
N LEU A 17 -0.79 6.54 -1.15
CA LEU A 17 -0.87 6.87 -2.57
C LEU A 17 -0.08 8.13 -2.89
N LYS A 18 0.55 8.21 -4.05
CA LYS A 18 1.35 9.39 -4.48
C LYS A 18 0.59 10.73 -4.51
N ASN A 19 -0.74 10.71 -4.47
CA ASN A 19 -1.58 11.91 -4.51
C ASN A 19 -1.76 12.59 -3.13
N GLY A 20 -1.05 12.14 -2.09
CA GLY A 20 -1.14 12.71 -0.74
C GLY A 20 -2.13 12.01 0.19
N THR A 21 -2.87 11.02 -0.32
CA THR A 21 -3.91 10.30 0.44
C THR A 21 -3.51 8.88 0.80
N PHE A 22 -4.14 8.28 1.80
CA PHE A 22 -4.03 6.84 2.08
C PHE A 22 -5.37 6.16 2.31
N LEU A 23 -5.37 4.85 2.08
CA LEU A 23 -6.50 3.95 2.28
C LEU A 23 -6.16 2.97 3.41
N GLN A 24 -7.12 2.76 4.31
CA GLN A 24 -7.07 1.57 5.17
C GLN A 24 -7.30 0.33 4.31
N VAL A 25 -6.46 -0.69 4.51
CA VAL A 25 -6.55 -1.93 3.74
C VAL A 25 -7.68 -2.80 4.31
N THR A 26 -8.66 -3.07 3.45
CA THR A 26 -9.69 -4.10 3.64
C THR A 26 -9.37 -5.30 2.75
N ALA A 27 -10.11 -6.41 2.88
CA ALA A 27 -9.96 -7.55 1.98
C ALA A 27 -10.16 -7.18 0.50
N GLU A 28 -11.15 -6.31 0.21
CA GLU A 28 -11.43 -5.80 -1.14
C GLU A 28 -10.27 -4.93 -1.67
N VAL A 29 -9.82 -3.96 -0.87
CA VAL A 29 -8.70 -3.09 -1.23
C VAL A 29 -7.41 -3.91 -1.43
N PHE A 30 -7.18 -4.91 -0.59
CA PHE A 30 -6.03 -5.79 -0.72
C PHE A 30 -6.10 -6.63 -2.01
N ALA A 31 -7.26 -7.24 -2.29
CA ALA A 31 -7.48 -8.01 -3.52
C ALA A 31 -7.25 -7.16 -4.77
N ASP A 32 -7.78 -5.94 -4.79
CA ASP A 32 -7.57 -5.01 -5.90
C ASP A 32 -6.12 -4.56 -6.00
N TYR A 33 -5.45 -4.31 -4.88
CA TYR A 33 -4.05 -3.89 -4.84
C TYR A 33 -3.10 -4.94 -5.43
N ILE A 34 -3.38 -6.23 -5.24
CA ILE A 34 -2.54 -7.32 -5.78
C ILE A 34 -2.96 -7.76 -7.20
N ASN A 35 -4.12 -7.31 -7.69
CA ASN A 35 -4.61 -7.63 -9.02
C ASN A 35 -3.94 -6.78 -10.11
N THR A 36 -2.71 -7.16 -10.47
CA THR A 36 -1.84 -6.40 -11.39
C THR A 36 -2.37 -6.27 -12.83
N GLU A 37 -3.33 -7.08 -13.27
CA GLU A 37 -3.85 -7.03 -14.64
C GLU A 37 -4.82 -5.86 -14.88
N ALA A 38 -5.41 -5.31 -13.81
CA ALA A 38 -6.49 -4.32 -13.90
C ALA A 38 -6.24 -3.04 -13.08
N ILE A 39 -5.07 -2.91 -12.45
CA ILE A 39 -4.84 -1.82 -11.49
C ILE A 39 -4.53 -0.48 -12.18
N ASN A 40 -5.30 0.55 -11.82
CA ASN A 40 -5.04 1.94 -12.18
C ASN A 40 -4.95 2.80 -10.91
N LEU A 41 -3.75 2.91 -10.34
CA LEU A 41 -3.50 3.65 -9.09
C LEU A 41 -3.79 5.15 -9.20
N ASP A 42 -3.85 5.72 -10.40
CA ASP A 42 -4.16 7.15 -10.58
C ASP A 42 -5.62 7.48 -10.28
N GLU A 43 -6.51 6.49 -10.33
CA GLU A 43 -7.93 6.63 -9.99
C GLU A 43 -8.21 6.40 -8.49
N TRP A 44 -7.22 5.86 -7.77
CA TRP A 44 -7.35 5.57 -6.35
C TRP A 44 -7.27 6.85 -5.53
N ASN A 45 -8.18 6.97 -4.56
CA ASN A 45 -8.21 8.11 -3.64
C ASN A 45 -8.53 7.63 -2.23
N GLY A 46 -7.65 7.98 -1.29
CA GLY A 46 -7.85 7.76 0.13
C GLY A 46 -8.77 8.79 0.76
N ASN A 47 -9.33 8.43 1.91
CA ASN A 47 -10.18 9.33 2.71
C ASN A 47 -9.38 10.14 3.74
N GLU A 48 -8.11 9.80 3.94
CA GLU A 48 -7.20 10.42 4.91
C GLU A 48 -5.94 10.93 4.21
N LEU A 49 -5.35 11.99 4.77
CA LEU A 49 -4.17 12.67 4.23
C LEU A 49 -2.91 12.24 4.98
N TRP A 50 -1.86 11.93 4.23
CA TRP A 50 -0.52 11.70 4.78
C TRP A 50 0.45 12.87 4.55
N ASP A 51 0.17 13.69 3.54
CA ASP A 51 1.00 14.83 3.14
C ASP A 51 0.96 16.00 4.15
N ASP A 52 -0.02 15.99 5.06
CA ASP A 52 -0.07 16.92 6.20
C ASP A 52 1.08 16.71 7.21
N TRP A 53 1.66 15.50 7.27
CA TRP A 53 2.64 15.14 8.29
C TRP A 53 3.93 14.51 7.75
N ALA A 54 4.07 14.32 6.43
CA ALA A 54 5.29 13.83 5.79
C ALA A 54 5.65 14.61 4.52
N ALA A 55 6.95 14.75 4.25
CA ALA A 55 7.45 15.53 3.11
C ALA A 55 7.32 14.80 1.76
N ASP A 56 7.32 13.46 1.79
CA ASP A 56 7.20 12.60 0.63
C ASP A 56 6.64 11.23 1.03
N LEU A 57 6.28 10.45 0.01
CA LEU A 57 5.62 9.15 0.17
C LEU A 57 6.49 8.13 0.93
N GLU A 58 7.81 8.15 0.71
CA GLU A 58 8.75 7.23 1.37
C GLU A 58 8.88 7.53 2.85
N THR A 59 9.00 8.82 3.20
CA THR A 59 9.01 9.30 4.59
C THR A 59 7.67 8.98 5.27
N ALA A 60 6.56 9.16 4.57
CA ALA A 60 5.23 8.82 5.09
C ALA A 60 5.11 7.33 5.42
N ALA A 61 5.60 6.48 4.52
CA ALA A 61 5.61 5.03 4.72
C ALA A 61 6.45 4.60 5.92
N GLN A 62 7.68 5.11 6.02
CA GLN A 62 8.57 4.83 7.16
C GLN A 62 7.98 5.29 8.50
N GLY A 63 7.21 6.39 8.50
CA GLY A 63 6.53 6.89 9.70
C GLY A 63 5.27 6.10 10.08
N THR A 64 4.66 5.39 9.12
CA THR A 64 3.40 4.66 9.31
C THR A 64 3.63 3.24 9.79
N GLY A 65 4.63 2.55 9.25
CA GLY A 65 4.90 1.16 9.58
C GLY A 65 5.99 0.52 8.71
N GLU A 66 6.05 -0.81 8.77
CA GLU A 66 6.91 -1.63 7.93
C GLU A 66 6.36 -1.68 6.50
N ILE A 67 7.25 -1.47 5.53
CA ILE A 67 6.90 -1.49 4.10
C ILE A 67 6.83 -2.94 3.64
N MET A 68 5.64 -3.38 3.22
CA MET A 68 5.39 -4.74 2.76
C MET A 68 5.59 -4.88 1.25
N ALA A 69 5.05 -3.92 0.49
CA ALA A 69 5.17 -3.89 -0.96
C ALA A 69 4.99 -2.47 -1.49
N TYR A 70 5.41 -2.23 -2.72
CA TYR A 70 5.18 -0.95 -3.39
C TYR A 70 5.04 -1.11 -4.90
N TYR A 71 4.38 -0.14 -5.54
CA TYR A 71 4.33 -0.04 -6.99
C TYR A 71 5.40 0.90 -7.52
N ASN A 72 6.26 0.41 -8.41
CA ASN A 72 7.25 1.26 -9.07
C ASN A 72 6.61 2.17 -10.14
N THR A 73 7.41 3.02 -10.81
CA THR A 73 6.92 3.91 -11.87
C THR A 73 6.33 3.18 -13.09
N GLN A 74 6.60 1.89 -13.23
CA GLN A 74 6.12 1.05 -14.33
C GLN A 74 4.85 0.28 -13.95
N ASN A 75 4.25 0.58 -12.79
CA ASN A 75 3.13 -0.16 -12.21
C ASN A 75 3.41 -1.65 -11.98
N GLU A 76 4.67 -1.99 -11.69
CA GLU A 76 5.03 -3.32 -11.24
C GLU A 76 4.99 -3.37 -9.70
N LEU A 77 4.31 -4.38 -9.17
CA LEU A 77 4.26 -4.64 -7.74
C LEU A 77 5.57 -5.29 -7.30
N ILE A 78 6.29 -4.61 -6.41
CA ILE A 78 7.52 -5.10 -5.78
C ILE A 78 7.21 -5.45 -4.32
N ILE A 79 7.35 -6.72 -3.98
CA ILE A 79 7.20 -7.22 -2.60
C ILE A 79 8.55 -7.12 -1.89
N VAL A 80 8.58 -6.46 -0.74
CA VAL A 80 9.80 -6.20 0.04
C VAL A 80 10.10 -7.36 0.98
N ASP A 81 9.09 -7.82 1.71
CA ASP A 81 9.16 -9.01 2.55
C ASP A 81 8.10 -10.02 2.08
N LYS A 82 8.56 -11.12 1.50
CA LYS A 82 7.67 -12.12 0.92
C LYS A 82 6.89 -12.88 1.99
N ASP A 83 7.53 -13.24 3.09
CA ASP A 83 6.92 -14.12 4.08
C ASP A 83 5.79 -13.36 4.81
N LEU A 84 6.07 -12.13 5.24
CA LEU A 84 5.04 -11.26 5.83
C LEU A 84 3.93 -10.94 4.83
N PHE A 85 4.26 -10.66 3.57
CA PHE A 85 3.24 -10.36 2.56
C PHE A 85 2.28 -11.54 2.32
N GLU A 86 2.79 -12.78 2.31
CA GLU A 86 1.95 -13.98 2.21
C GLU A 86 1.07 -14.17 3.45
N GLU A 87 1.58 -13.90 4.67
CA GLU A 87 0.75 -13.89 5.88
C GLU A 87 -0.39 -12.85 5.79
N ARG A 88 -0.12 -11.67 5.21
CA ARG A 88 -1.17 -10.67 4.96
C ARG A 88 -2.17 -11.14 3.91
N ARG A 89 -1.71 -11.85 2.86
CA ARG A 89 -2.61 -12.45 1.87
C ARG A 89 -3.52 -13.48 2.50
N GLU A 90 -2.98 -14.40 3.31
CA GLU A 90 -3.75 -15.38 4.09
C GLU A 90 -4.78 -14.68 5.00
N PHE A 91 -4.37 -13.62 5.70
CA PHE A 91 -5.26 -12.88 6.59
C PHE A 91 -6.44 -12.22 5.86
N PHE A 92 -6.19 -11.56 4.72
CA PHE A 92 -7.22 -10.81 4.00
C PHE A 92 -8.09 -11.69 3.11
N LEU A 93 -7.51 -12.70 2.46
CA LEU A 93 -8.19 -13.51 1.44
C LEU A 93 -8.56 -14.91 1.93
N GLY A 94 -7.98 -15.38 3.03
CA GLY A 94 -8.19 -16.74 3.55
C GLY A 94 -7.57 -17.84 2.70
N GLU A 95 -6.53 -17.50 1.91
CA GLU A 95 -5.83 -18.39 0.97
C GLU A 95 -4.44 -18.80 1.45
#